data_AF-A0A934ZDH2-F1
#
_entry.id   AF-A0A934ZDH2-F1
#
_cell.length_a   1.000
_cell.length_b   1.000
_cell.length_c   1.000
_cell.angle_alpha   90.00
_cell.angle_beta   90.00
_cell.angle_gamma   90.00
#
_symmetry.space_group_name_H-M   'P 1'
#
loop_
_entity.id
_entity.type
_entity.pdbx_description
1 polymer ?
#
loop_
_entity_poly.entity_id
_entity_poly.type
_entity_poly.pdbx_seq_one_letter_code
_entity_poly.pdbx_strand_id
1 'polypeptide(L)'
;MPPTPARRRSLPLAPPARRGLPLLDESREIDRVWRPSYVVWEVTLACDLACHHCGSRAGRARPDELSTAEALDLVDQLAALGANEVTLIGGEAYLRDDWTQLIARIAHHKMRCGMATGGRGLTLDRVKAARDAGLTAISVSVDGLEGEHDAQRGLHGSFASAMAAMDHVRAAGGIRLTANSQINRVSLPVVEQLFEAIAERGAKAWQVQLTAAMGRAADEPRIFLDPYEVLEVLPRLARLKREGERRGVMLWPGNNVGYFGPFEGVIRGDYATGYRGACGAGRMSLGIEANGDVKGCPSLPSDAYVGGNVREHPLVDLWERSRPLRFTRDLAVHDLKGFCATCYYAHECRGGCHWTSHVLLGERGDNPFCHHRALELLREGVRERVRCVEAAPGLPFDHARYEVYREPWPASERAAIERLHAEVEAETCGPFTNADAR
;
A
#
# COMPACT_ATOMS: atom_id res chain seq x y z
N MET A 1 16.36 -23.06 16.97
CA MET A 1 17.43 -22.36 16.21
C MET A 1 18.00 -21.28 17.10
N PRO A 2 19.33 -21.14 17.22
CA PRO A 2 19.90 -19.97 17.89
C PRO A 2 19.44 -18.70 17.15
N PRO A 3 19.19 -17.58 17.85
CA PRO A 3 18.84 -16.33 17.20
C PRO A 3 19.98 -15.93 16.25
N THR A 4 19.67 -15.82 14.97
CA THR A 4 20.58 -15.27 13.97
C THR A 4 21.10 -13.92 14.49
N PRO A 5 22.42 -13.70 14.57
CA PRO A 5 22.95 -12.45 15.08
C PRO A 5 22.33 -11.28 14.31
N ALA A 6 21.74 -10.33 15.04
CA ALA A 6 21.07 -9.18 14.44
C ALA A 6 22.05 -8.48 13.50
N ARG A 7 21.79 -8.58 12.18
CA ARG A 7 22.59 -7.92 11.15
C ARG A 7 22.62 -6.44 11.51
N ARG A 8 23.81 -5.83 11.69
CA ARG A 8 23.91 -4.38 11.86
C ARG A 8 23.19 -3.73 10.68
N ARG A 9 22.11 -3.00 10.97
CA ARG A 9 21.33 -2.28 9.95
C ARG A 9 22.18 -1.16 9.38
N SER A 10 22.91 -1.45 8.31
CA SER A 10 23.46 -0.40 7.45
C SER A 10 22.34 0.08 6.54
N LEU A 11 22.26 1.39 6.31
CA LEU A 11 21.37 1.93 5.28
C LEU A 11 21.91 1.43 3.94
N PRO A 12 21.14 0.62 3.18
CA PRO A 12 21.64 0.05 1.96
C PRO A 12 21.91 1.16 0.94
N LEU A 13 23.01 1.02 0.21
CA LEU A 13 23.23 1.84 -0.97
C LEU A 13 22.25 1.36 -2.04
N ALA A 14 21.35 2.25 -2.47
CA ALA A 14 20.42 1.94 -3.54
C ALA A 14 21.20 1.58 -4.81
N PRO A 15 20.82 0.50 -5.52
CA PRO A 15 21.34 0.24 -6.85
C PRO A 15 21.07 1.43 -7.79
N PRO A 16 21.92 1.66 -8.80
CA PRO A 16 21.65 2.65 -9.83
C PRO A 16 20.38 2.29 -10.62
N ALA A 17 19.84 3.28 -11.32
CA ALA A 17 18.73 3.15 -12.26
C ALA A 17 18.90 1.97 -13.23
N ARG A 18 17.79 1.28 -13.49
CA ARG A 18 17.77 0.16 -14.44
C ARG A 18 17.59 0.71 -15.85
N ARG A 19 18.72 0.72 -16.56
CA ARG A 19 18.88 1.25 -17.91
C ARG A 19 19.06 0.14 -18.94
N GLY A 20 18.73 0.42 -20.19
CA GLY A 20 18.87 -0.49 -21.33
C GLY A 20 17.84 -1.62 -21.37
N LEU A 21 16.70 -1.46 -20.71
CA LEU A 21 15.62 -2.46 -20.76
C LEU A 21 14.88 -2.34 -22.10
N PRO A 22 14.76 -3.43 -22.89
CA PRO A 22 14.16 -3.35 -24.20
C PRO A 22 12.65 -3.10 -24.11
N LEU A 23 12.16 -2.23 -25.00
CA LEU A 23 10.74 -2.08 -25.27
C LEU A 23 10.31 -3.06 -26.36
N LEU A 24 9.04 -3.50 -26.29
CA LEU A 24 8.43 -4.25 -27.38
C LEU A 24 8.29 -3.35 -28.61
N ASP A 25 8.40 -3.89 -29.81
CA ASP A 25 8.31 -3.08 -31.04
C ASP A 25 6.94 -2.42 -31.21
N GLU A 26 5.88 -3.10 -30.77
CA GLU A 26 4.50 -2.67 -30.99
C GLU A 26 3.71 -2.49 -29.67
N SER A 27 2.92 -1.43 -29.63
CA SER A 27 1.82 -1.24 -28.66
C SER A 27 0.54 -1.89 -29.18
N ARG A 28 -0.23 -2.58 -28.34
CA ARG A 28 -1.54 -3.12 -28.71
C ARG A 28 -2.63 -2.10 -28.44
N GLU A 29 -3.83 -2.29 -29.01
CA GLU A 29 -4.98 -1.44 -28.73
C GLU A 29 -5.28 -1.35 -27.22
N ILE A 30 -5.28 -2.49 -26.53
CA ILE A 30 -5.50 -2.54 -25.07
C ILE A 30 -4.47 -1.73 -24.28
N ASP A 31 -3.23 -1.59 -24.77
CA ASP A 31 -2.19 -0.82 -24.09
C ASP A 31 -2.45 0.70 -24.16
N ARG A 32 -3.17 1.15 -25.20
CA ARG A 32 -3.53 2.55 -25.46
C ARG A 32 -4.87 2.96 -24.82
N VAL A 33 -5.75 1.99 -24.57
CA VAL A 33 -7.05 2.22 -23.92
C VAL A 33 -6.87 2.60 -22.44
N TRP A 34 -5.88 2.01 -21.79
CA TRP A 34 -5.58 2.26 -20.38
C TRP A 34 -4.76 3.55 -20.20
N ARG A 35 -5.09 4.33 -19.17
CA ARG A 35 -4.35 5.54 -18.77
C ARG A 35 -4.06 5.52 -17.26
N PRO A 36 -2.88 5.97 -16.82
CA PRO A 36 -2.51 5.94 -15.41
C PRO A 36 -3.25 7.03 -14.62
N SER A 37 -4.48 6.76 -14.23
CA SER A 37 -5.30 7.68 -13.42
C SER A 37 -4.68 8.02 -12.05
N TYR A 38 -3.97 7.09 -11.43
CA TYR A 38 -3.38 7.25 -10.10
C TYR A 38 -1.88 6.92 -10.10
N VAL A 39 -1.05 7.92 -9.85
CA VAL A 39 0.41 7.81 -9.90
C VAL A 39 0.96 7.94 -8.50
N VAL A 40 1.81 7.00 -8.08
CA VAL A 40 2.56 7.08 -6.82
C VAL A 40 4.03 7.28 -7.15
N TRP A 41 4.60 8.38 -6.66
CA TRP A 41 5.96 8.78 -7.00
C TRP A 41 6.82 8.93 -5.75
N GLU A 42 7.78 8.03 -5.57
CA GLU A 42 8.90 8.20 -4.64
C GLU A 42 9.84 9.25 -5.22
N VAL A 43 9.75 10.50 -4.75
CA VAL A 43 10.58 11.60 -5.31
C VAL A 43 12.01 11.62 -4.77
N THR A 44 12.24 10.95 -3.65
CA THR A 44 13.54 10.76 -3.01
C THR A 44 13.53 9.49 -2.17
N LEU A 45 14.68 8.83 -2.00
CA LEU A 45 14.86 7.73 -1.03
C LEU A 45 15.33 8.24 0.34
N ALA A 46 15.63 9.54 0.48
CA ALA A 46 15.94 10.14 1.77
C ALA A 46 14.75 10.01 2.72
N CYS A 47 14.99 9.58 3.97
CA CYS A 47 13.97 9.47 5.01
C CYS A 47 14.54 9.88 6.36
N ASP A 48 13.73 10.55 7.17
CA ASP A 48 14.05 10.92 8.54
C ASP A 48 13.47 9.94 9.57
N LEU A 49 12.94 8.80 9.13
CA LEU A 49 12.51 7.68 9.98
C LEU A 49 13.22 6.37 9.58
N ALA A 50 13.20 5.39 10.48
CA ALA A 50 13.87 4.10 10.31
C ALA A 50 12.90 2.92 10.41
N CYS A 51 11.70 3.08 9.85
CA CYS A 51 10.57 2.17 10.07
C CYS A 51 10.93 0.71 9.79
N HIS A 52 10.56 -0.17 10.71
CA HIS A 52 10.79 -1.62 10.66
C HIS A 52 10.00 -2.29 9.53
N HIS A 53 8.89 -1.68 9.09
CA HIS A 53 8.03 -2.18 8.02
C HIS A 53 8.23 -1.46 6.67
N CYS A 54 9.32 -0.69 6.51
CA CYS A 54 9.56 0.12 5.30
C CYS A 54 9.88 -0.75 4.07
N GLY A 55 8.99 -0.75 3.08
CA GLY A 55 9.14 -1.51 1.83
C GLY A 55 10.30 -1.03 0.94
N SER A 56 10.58 0.27 0.89
CA SER A 56 11.68 0.83 0.08
C SER A 56 13.04 0.81 0.79
N ARG A 57 13.10 0.39 2.06
CA ARG A 57 14.30 0.51 2.92
C ARG A 57 14.88 1.94 2.96
N ALA A 58 14.02 2.96 2.82
CA ALA A 58 14.40 4.35 2.65
C ALA A 58 15.24 4.93 3.79
N GLY A 59 16.20 5.79 3.46
CA GLY A 59 17.04 6.45 4.46
C GLY A 59 17.97 7.48 3.84
N ARG A 60 18.91 7.04 2.99
CA ARG A 60 19.76 7.95 2.22
C ARG A 60 19.12 8.21 0.85
N ALA A 61 19.24 9.45 0.37
CA ALA A 61 18.94 9.78 -1.02
C ALA A 61 19.71 8.86 -1.98
N ARG A 62 19.12 8.54 -3.12
CA ARG A 62 19.85 7.84 -4.17
C ARG A 62 20.91 8.78 -4.76
N PRO A 63 22.06 8.25 -5.20
CA PRO A 63 23.07 9.08 -5.86
C PRO A 63 22.60 9.59 -7.24
N ASP A 64 21.59 8.94 -7.83
CA ASP A 64 21.12 9.17 -9.20
C ASP A 64 19.63 9.59 -9.26
N GLU A 65 19.13 10.26 -8.23
CA GLU A 65 17.76 10.82 -8.23
C GLU A 65 17.57 11.78 -9.42
N LEU A 66 16.31 11.94 -9.85
CA LEU A 66 15.97 12.90 -10.91
C LEU A 66 16.35 14.32 -10.46
N SER A 67 17.02 15.05 -11.35
CA SER A 67 17.20 16.49 -11.19
C SER A 67 15.85 17.22 -11.22
N THR A 68 15.79 18.46 -10.77
CA THR A 68 14.57 19.27 -10.83
C THR A 68 14.01 19.36 -12.25
N ALA A 69 14.88 19.57 -13.24
CA ALA A 69 14.46 19.67 -14.64
C ALA A 69 13.83 18.36 -15.14
N GLU A 70 14.46 17.22 -14.86
CA GLU A 70 13.92 15.90 -15.24
C GLU A 70 12.62 15.59 -14.51
N ALA A 71 12.51 15.97 -13.23
CA ALA A 71 11.30 15.77 -12.44
C ALA A 71 10.12 16.63 -12.96
N LEU A 72 10.37 17.89 -13.33
CA LEU A 72 9.35 18.76 -13.91
C LEU A 72 8.91 18.28 -15.31
N ASP A 73 9.86 17.83 -16.14
CA ASP A 73 9.56 17.22 -17.44
C ASP A 73 8.71 15.94 -17.27
N LEU A 74 9.04 15.10 -16.30
CA LEU A 74 8.24 13.91 -15.98
C LEU A 74 6.78 14.27 -15.60
N VAL A 75 6.56 15.37 -14.86
CA VAL A 75 5.20 15.85 -14.58
C VAL A 75 4.46 16.22 -15.87
N ASP A 76 5.15 16.80 -16.85
CA ASP A 76 4.57 17.14 -18.15
C ASP A 76 4.19 15.89 -18.95
N GLN A 77 5.07 14.88 -18.93
CA GLN A 77 4.80 13.60 -19.55
C GLN A 77 3.62 12.86 -18.90
N LEU A 78 3.48 12.95 -17.56
CA LEU A 78 2.33 12.39 -16.84
C LEU A 78 1.02 13.07 -17.26
N ALA A 79 1.02 14.41 -17.40
CA ALA A 79 -0.12 15.16 -17.89
C ALA A 79 -0.49 14.76 -19.32
N ALA A 80 0.50 14.65 -20.22
CA ALA A 80 0.29 14.21 -21.60
C ALA A 80 -0.29 12.78 -21.70
N LEU A 81 0.10 11.89 -20.80
CA LEU A 81 -0.42 10.53 -20.72
C LEU A 81 -1.85 10.46 -20.14
N GLY A 82 -2.34 11.57 -19.56
CA GLY A 82 -3.68 11.70 -18.99
C GLY A 82 -3.79 11.23 -17.55
N ALA A 83 -2.73 11.44 -16.74
CA ALA A 83 -2.81 11.19 -15.31
C ALA A 83 -3.80 12.15 -14.64
N ASN A 84 -4.56 11.63 -13.67
CA ASN A 84 -5.56 12.44 -12.93
C ASN A 84 -5.04 12.87 -11.55
N GLU A 85 -4.21 12.04 -10.93
CA GLU A 85 -3.72 12.22 -9.57
C GLU A 85 -2.29 11.73 -9.42
N VAL A 86 -1.47 12.51 -8.73
CA VAL A 86 -0.10 12.18 -8.36
C VAL A 86 0.03 12.29 -6.84
N THR A 87 0.32 11.17 -6.18
CA THR A 87 0.67 11.13 -4.76
C THR A 87 2.18 11.13 -4.63
N LEU A 88 2.72 12.22 -4.09
CA LEU A 88 4.13 12.32 -3.73
C LEU A 88 4.36 11.54 -2.43
N ILE A 89 5.30 10.61 -2.48
CA ILE A 89 5.81 9.91 -1.31
C ILE A 89 7.32 10.14 -1.26
N GLY A 90 8.04 9.33 -0.49
CA GLY A 90 9.48 9.19 -0.63
C GLY A 90 9.95 8.04 0.23
N GLY A 91 11.23 8.06 0.59
CA GLY A 91 11.49 7.93 2.01
C GLY A 91 10.66 8.96 2.79
N GLU A 92 10.84 10.25 2.47
CA GLU A 92 9.98 11.35 2.92
C GLU A 92 10.10 12.55 1.95
N ALA A 93 8.97 13.03 1.42
CA ALA A 93 8.94 13.92 0.27
C ALA A 93 9.53 15.31 0.57
N TYR A 94 9.26 15.85 1.76
CA TYR A 94 9.72 17.20 2.15
C TYR A 94 11.23 17.29 2.39
N LEU A 95 11.97 16.17 2.30
CA LEU A 95 13.43 16.16 2.37
C LEU A 95 14.09 16.47 1.02
N ARG A 96 13.31 16.53 -0.05
CA ARG A 96 13.75 16.98 -1.36
C ARG A 96 13.52 18.49 -1.49
N ASP A 97 14.56 19.26 -1.81
CA ASP A 97 14.51 20.74 -1.75
C ASP A 97 13.45 21.38 -2.66
N ASP A 98 13.18 20.80 -3.83
CA ASP A 98 12.25 21.32 -4.84
C ASP A 98 10.83 20.72 -4.76
N TRP A 99 10.47 20.01 -3.68
CA TRP A 99 9.21 19.27 -3.57
C TRP A 99 7.96 20.13 -3.81
N THR A 100 7.95 21.40 -3.38
CA THR A 100 6.84 22.34 -3.66
C THR A 100 6.77 22.78 -5.12
N GLN A 101 7.90 22.79 -5.84
CA GLN A 101 7.90 23.06 -7.28
C GLN A 101 7.22 21.92 -8.04
N LEU A 102 7.45 20.67 -7.61
CA LEU A 102 6.76 19.51 -8.18
C LEU A 102 5.24 19.62 -7.95
N ILE A 103 4.81 19.95 -6.73
CA ILE A 103 3.39 20.19 -6.40
C ILE A 103 2.80 21.27 -7.32
N ALA A 104 3.49 22.40 -7.46
CA ALA A 104 3.03 23.50 -8.31
C ALA A 104 2.92 23.10 -9.78
N ARG A 105 3.86 22.30 -10.30
CA ARG A 105 3.80 21.80 -11.68
C ARG A 105 2.66 20.81 -11.90
N ILE A 106 2.40 19.92 -10.93
CA ILE A 106 1.27 18.98 -10.97
C ILE A 106 -0.05 19.76 -10.97
N ALA A 107 -0.19 20.73 -10.08
CA ALA A 107 -1.38 21.58 -9.98
C ALA A 107 -1.60 22.46 -11.22
N HIS A 108 -0.51 22.94 -11.86
CA HIS A 108 -0.57 23.69 -13.12
C HIS A 108 -1.30 22.90 -14.21
N HIS A 109 -1.01 21.60 -14.33
CA HIS A 109 -1.65 20.67 -15.26
C HIS A 109 -3.03 20.17 -14.82
N LYS A 110 -3.59 20.73 -13.73
CA LYS A 110 -4.90 20.36 -13.17
C LYS A 110 -4.99 18.91 -12.68
N MET A 111 -3.85 18.25 -12.49
CA MET A 111 -3.78 16.97 -11.79
C MET A 111 -3.93 17.20 -10.28
N ARG A 112 -4.63 16.32 -9.58
CA ARG A 112 -4.67 16.37 -8.11
C ARG A 112 -3.31 15.96 -7.56
N CYS A 113 -2.78 16.75 -6.62
CA CYS A 113 -1.56 16.41 -5.91
C CYS A 113 -1.89 16.05 -4.46
N GLY A 114 -1.46 14.85 -4.04
CA GLY A 114 -1.52 14.39 -2.65
C GLY A 114 -0.11 14.08 -2.14
N MET A 115 0.04 13.92 -0.82
CA MET A 115 1.30 13.50 -0.21
C MET A 115 1.06 12.49 0.90
N ALA A 116 1.94 11.49 1.05
CA ALA A 116 2.02 10.66 2.25
C ALA A 116 3.29 10.98 3.04
N THR A 117 3.19 11.01 4.38
CA THR A 117 4.29 11.45 5.24
C THR A 117 4.29 10.74 6.60
N GLY A 118 5.49 10.51 7.16
CA GLY A 118 5.67 10.07 8.54
C GLY A 118 5.47 11.19 9.57
N GLY A 119 5.35 12.44 9.13
CA GLY A 119 4.99 13.59 9.96
C GLY A 119 6.12 14.19 10.81
N ARG A 120 7.26 13.52 10.97
CA ARG A 120 8.37 13.94 11.85
C ARG A 120 8.78 15.40 11.67
N GLY A 121 8.99 15.80 10.42
CA GLY A 121 9.44 17.14 10.04
C GLY A 121 8.32 18.01 9.46
N LEU A 122 7.05 17.59 9.52
CA LEU A 122 5.97 18.33 8.86
C LEU A 122 5.49 19.50 9.74
N THR A 123 6.19 20.63 9.65
CA THR A 123 5.83 21.87 10.37
C THR A 123 4.62 22.57 9.74
N LEU A 124 3.95 23.43 10.50
CA LEU A 124 2.85 24.26 9.98
C LEU A 124 3.26 25.09 8.75
N ASP A 125 4.48 25.63 8.72
CA ASP A 125 4.97 26.41 7.58
C ASP A 125 5.20 25.55 6.33
N ARG A 126 5.68 24.31 6.49
CA ARG A 126 5.77 23.34 5.37
C ARG A 126 4.38 23.00 4.83
N VAL A 127 3.40 22.80 5.70
CA VAL A 127 2.01 22.55 5.29
C VAL A 127 1.45 23.75 4.51
N LYS A 128 1.64 24.98 5.01
CA LYS A 128 1.21 26.20 4.30
C LYS A 128 1.88 26.34 2.94
N ALA A 129 3.19 26.11 2.86
CA ALA A 129 3.92 26.14 1.59
C ALA A 129 3.40 25.09 0.59
N ALA A 130 3.07 23.88 1.06
CA ALA A 130 2.48 22.84 0.22
C ALA A 130 1.08 23.23 -0.29
N ARG A 131 0.24 23.77 0.60
CA ARG A 131 -1.09 24.28 0.27
C ARG A 131 -1.01 25.37 -0.80
N ASP A 132 -0.12 26.33 -0.60
CA ASP A 132 0.05 27.48 -1.50
C ASP A 132 0.61 27.04 -2.87
N ALA A 133 1.39 25.95 -2.90
CA ALA A 133 1.80 25.28 -4.14
C ALA A 133 0.67 24.48 -4.83
N GLY A 134 -0.48 24.25 -4.17
CA GLY A 134 -1.63 23.54 -4.74
C GLY A 134 -1.81 22.10 -4.26
N LEU A 135 -1.17 21.68 -3.16
CA LEU A 135 -1.39 20.37 -2.56
C LEU A 135 -2.82 20.25 -2.04
N THR A 136 -3.49 19.14 -2.34
CA THR A 136 -4.92 18.94 -2.04
C THR A 136 -5.19 17.99 -0.88
N ALA A 137 -4.26 17.06 -0.59
CA ALA A 137 -4.43 16.07 0.47
C ALA A 137 -3.08 15.68 1.11
N ILE A 138 -3.10 15.43 2.42
CA ILE A 138 -1.97 14.86 3.17
C ILE A 138 -2.47 13.61 3.92
N SER A 139 -1.74 12.52 3.75
CA SER A 139 -1.93 11.27 4.49
C SER A 139 -0.81 11.09 5.51
N VAL A 140 -1.15 11.25 6.79
CA VAL A 140 -0.20 11.04 7.88
C VAL A 140 -0.19 9.56 8.25
N SER A 141 0.98 8.93 8.22
CA SER A 141 1.11 7.51 8.50
C SER A 141 1.14 7.27 10.02
N VAL A 142 0.18 6.50 10.55
CA VAL A 142 0.02 6.22 12.00
C VAL A 142 -0.18 4.72 12.22
N ASP A 143 0.78 4.01 12.80
CA ASP A 143 0.76 2.52 12.84
C ASP A 143 0.40 1.92 14.21
N GLY A 144 -0.16 2.70 15.13
CA GLY A 144 -0.53 2.25 16.47
C GLY A 144 -0.67 3.42 17.43
N LEU A 145 -0.80 3.11 18.73
CA LEU A 145 -0.66 4.10 19.79
C LEU A 145 0.84 4.39 20.03
N GLU A 146 1.16 5.22 21.02
CA GLU A 146 2.52 5.76 21.18
C GLU A 146 3.63 4.69 21.17
N GLY A 147 3.51 3.65 22.00
CA GLY A 147 4.51 2.57 22.08
C GLY A 147 4.61 1.76 20.80
N GLU A 148 3.48 1.32 20.24
CA GLU A 148 3.42 0.51 19.03
C GLU A 148 3.92 1.29 17.81
N HIS A 149 3.55 2.56 17.70
CA HIS A 149 3.94 3.43 16.60
C HIS A 149 5.43 3.73 16.66
N ASP A 150 5.96 4.16 17.81
CA ASP A 150 7.39 4.47 17.95
C ASP A 150 8.28 3.25 17.68
N ALA A 151 7.87 2.09 18.18
CA ALA A 151 8.55 0.83 17.90
C ALA A 151 8.56 0.50 16.40
N GLN A 152 7.43 0.65 15.71
CA GLN A 152 7.32 0.35 14.29
C GLN A 152 8.04 1.37 13.40
N ARG A 153 8.01 2.66 13.74
CA ARG A 153 8.69 3.74 13.02
C ARG A 153 10.18 3.83 13.32
N GLY A 154 10.65 3.16 14.38
CA GLY A 154 12.05 3.10 14.76
C GLY A 154 12.58 4.42 15.33
N LEU A 155 11.70 5.24 15.94
CA LEU A 155 12.06 6.51 16.56
C LEU A 155 11.10 6.85 17.72
N HIS A 156 11.65 7.06 18.91
CA HIS A 156 10.88 7.58 20.05
C HIS A 156 10.38 9.01 19.78
N GLY A 157 9.12 9.28 20.11
CA GLY A 157 8.42 10.55 19.84
C GLY A 157 7.87 10.67 18.42
N SER A 158 7.94 9.63 17.60
CA SER A 158 7.39 9.64 16.24
C SER A 158 5.86 9.68 16.23
N PHE A 159 5.20 9.04 17.20
CA PHE A 159 3.75 9.15 17.39
C PHE A 159 3.35 10.59 17.69
N ALA A 160 4.00 11.22 18.68
CA ALA A 160 3.75 12.62 19.03
C ALA A 160 3.96 13.54 17.82
N SER A 161 4.99 13.29 17.02
CA SER A 161 5.26 14.03 15.79
C SER A 161 4.16 13.83 14.73
N ALA A 162 3.69 12.60 14.53
CA ALA A 162 2.59 12.31 13.62
C ALA A 162 1.28 12.98 14.06
N MET A 163 0.97 12.96 15.36
CA MET A 163 -0.21 13.67 15.89
C MET A 163 -0.09 15.19 15.68
N ALA A 164 1.07 15.78 15.97
CA ALA A 164 1.33 17.19 15.71
C ALA A 164 1.24 17.55 14.22
N ALA A 165 1.69 16.67 13.32
CA ALA A 165 1.54 16.86 11.89
C ALA A 165 0.06 16.90 11.47
N MET A 166 -0.80 16.03 12.03
CA MET A 166 -2.25 16.09 11.79
C MET A 166 -2.84 17.44 12.25
N ASP A 167 -2.41 17.93 13.41
CA ASP A 167 -2.82 19.24 13.93
C ASP A 167 -2.36 20.40 13.04
N HIS A 168 -1.14 20.34 12.50
CA HIS A 168 -0.63 21.32 11.55
C HIS A 168 -1.45 21.35 10.25
N VAL A 169 -1.80 20.17 9.70
CA VAL A 169 -2.66 20.07 8.50
C VAL A 169 -4.03 20.69 8.75
N ARG A 170 -4.63 20.38 9.89
CA ARG A 170 -5.92 20.95 10.30
C ARG A 170 -5.84 22.47 10.47
N ALA A 171 -4.80 22.96 11.15
CA ALA A 171 -4.60 24.38 11.43
C ALA A 171 -4.32 25.21 10.17
N ALA A 172 -3.62 24.66 9.17
CA ALA A 172 -3.37 25.34 7.91
C ALA A 172 -4.64 25.55 7.08
N GLY A 173 -5.61 24.63 7.18
CA GLY A 173 -6.82 24.60 6.36
C GLY A 173 -6.53 24.39 4.87
N GLY A 174 -7.58 24.10 4.08
CA GLY A 174 -7.46 23.98 2.62
C GLY A 174 -6.80 22.69 2.10
N ILE A 175 -6.34 21.80 2.98
CA ILE A 175 -5.82 20.46 2.64
C ILE A 175 -6.69 19.40 3.30
N ARG A 176 -7.08 18.36 2.53
CA ARG A 176 -7.79 17.20 3.09
C ARG A 176 -6.82 16.37 3.94
N LEU A 177 -7.08 16.32 5.25
CA LEU A 177 -6.36 15.43 6.17
C LEU A 177 -6.89 13.99 6.04
N THR A 178 -5.97 13.06 5.85
CA THR A 178 -6.21 11.61 5.87
C THR A 178 -5.14 10.92 6.71
N ALA A 179 -5.35 9.65 7.02
CA ALA A 179 -4.33 8.82 7.66
C ALA A 179 -4.15 7.50 6.91
N ASN A 180 -3.01 6.85 7.11
CA ASN A 180 -2.77 5.49 6.64
C ASN A 180 -2.07 4.64 7.72
N SER A 181 -2.36 3.34 7.74
CA SER A 181 -1.83 2.40 8.72
C SER A 181 -1.52 1.05 8.12
N GLN A 182 -0.46 0.43 8.64
CA GLN A 182 -0.12 -0.96 8.43
C GLN A 182 -0.76 -1.82 9.52
N ILE A 183 -1.52 -2.84 9.13
CA ILE A 183 -2.15 -3.82 10.02
C ILE A 183 -1.27 -5.05 10.09
N ASN A 184 -0.83 -5.37 11.30
CA ASN A 184 0.08 -6.46 11.62
C ASN A 184 -0.08 -6.89 13.09
N ARG A 185 0.72 -7.83 13.61
CA ARG A 185 0.56 -8.34 14.99
C ARG A 185 0.79 -7.30 16.08
N VAL A 186 1.45 -6.18 15.77
CA VAL A 186 1.68 -5.08 16.70
C VAL A 186 0.50 -4.09 16.68
N SER A 187 0.00 -3.75 15.50
CA SER A 187 -1.04 -2.73 15.34
C SER A 187 -2.47 -3.27 15.44
N LEU A 188 -2.70 -4.53 15.07
CA LEU A 188 -4.02 -5.16 15.11
C LEU A 188 -4.65 -5.13 16.52
N PRO A 189 -3.94 -5.45 17.61
CA PRO A 189 -4.53 -5.40 18.95
C PRO A 189 -5.11 -4.03 19.34
N VAL A 190 -4.55 -2.94 18.80
CA VAL A 190 -4.91 -1.54 19.13
C VAL A 190 -5.66 -0.82 18.01
N VAL A 191 -6.19 -1.55 17.01
CA VAL A 191 -6.72 -0.96 15.77
C VAL A 191 -7.95 -0.06 15.99
N GLU A 192 -8.82 -0.36 16.96
CA GLU A 192 -9.96 0.49 17.29
C GLU A 192 -9.52 1.77 18.01
N GLN A 193 -8.59 1.69 18.96
CA GLN A 193 -8.06 2.87 19.64
C GLN A 193 -7.27 3.76 18.67
N LEU A 194 -6.57 3.15 17.72
CA LEU A 194 -5.91 3.86 16.62
C LEU A 194 -6.91 4.61 15.74
N PHE A 195 -8.01 3.96 15.37
CA PHE A 195 -9.08 4.62 14.63
C PHE A 195 -9.65 5.83 15.40
N GLU A 196 -9.91 5.67 16.70
CA GLU A 196 -10.38 6.76 17.56
C GLU A 196 -9.42 7.95 17.52
N ALA A 197 -8.12 7.70 17.78
CA ALA A 197 -7.11 8.74 17.80
C ALA A 197 -7.02 9.51 16.46
N ILE A 198 -7.17 8.81 15.33
CA ILE A 198 -7.17 9.40 13.99
C ILE A 198 -8.44 10.22 13.74
N ALA A 199 -9.61 9.70 14.13
CA ALA A 199 -10.89 10.33 13.91
C ALA A 199 -11.07 11.61 14.75
N GLU A 200 -10.67 11.60 16.04
CA GLU A 200 -10.69 12.78 16.92
C GLU A 200 -9.85 13.94 16.38
N ARG A 201 -8.77 13.64 15.64
CA ARG A 201 -7.90 14.64 15.02
C ARG A 201 -8.45 15.19 13.70
N GLY A 202 -9.61 14.70 13.26
CA GLY A 202 -10.35 15.24 12.12
C GLY A 202 -9.95 14.66 10.77
N ALA A 203 -9.32 13.48 10.74
CA ALA A 203 -9.06 12.78 9.48
C ALA A 203 -10.37 12.48 8.74
N LYS A 204 -10.39 12.71 7.42
CA LYS A 204 -11.56 12.48 6.55
C LYS A 204 -11.54 11.13 5.84
N ALA A 205 -10.42 10.44 5.91
CA ALA A 205 -10.27 9.09 5.40
C ALA A 205 -9.13 8.38 6.14
N TRP A 206 -9.21 7.06 6.24
CA TRP A 206 -8.21 6.22 6.83
C TRP A 206 -7.95 4.99 5.94
N GLN A 207 -6.74 4.89 5.39
CA GLN A 207 -6.34 3.75 4.58
C GLN A 207 -5.64 2.69 5.42
N VAL A 208 -6.12 1.44 5.35
CA VAL A 208 -5.52 0.30 6.06
C VAL A 208 -4.92 -0.70 5.09
N GLN A 209 -3.72 -1.21 5.36
CA GLN A 209 -3.02 -2.17 4.50
C GLN A 209 -2.39 -3.27 5.36
N LEU A 210 -2.35 -4.51 4.90
CA LEU A 210 -1.60 -5.55 5.63
C LEU A 210 -0.09 -5.34 5.45
N THR A 211 0.71 -5.55 6.50
CA THR A 211 2.17 -5.58 6.34
C THR A 211 2.58 -6.82 5.54
N ALA A 212 3.34 -6.62 4.45
CA ALA A 212 3.84 -7.71 3.61
C ALA A 212 5.36 -7.88 3.74
N ALA A 213 5.88 -9.02 3.26
CA ALA A 213 7.28 -9.44 3.38
C ALA A 213 8.28 -8.69 2.48
N MET A 214 8.19 -7.36 2.45
CA MET A 214 8.96 -6.47 1.59
C MET A 214 9.86 -5.54 2.41
N GLY A 215 11.04 -5.20 1.85
CA GLY A 215 11.95 -4.24 2.43
C GLY A 215 12.36 -4.66 3.85
N ARG A 216 12.42 -3.71 4.78
CA ARG A 216 12.80 -4.01 6.18
C ARG A 216 11.82 -4.93 6.87
N ALA A 217 10.55 -4.92 6.45
CA ALA A 217 9.56 -5.81 7.06
C ALA A 217 9.99 -7.26 6.89
N ALA A 218 10.59 -7.61 5.74
CA ALA A 218 11.09 -8.95 5.42
C ALA A 218 12.09 -9.48 6.47
N ASP A 219 12.79 -8.58 7.17
CA ASP A 219 13.76 -8.91 8.22
C ASP A 219 13.10 -9.08 9.60
N GLU A 220 11.79 -8.87 9.71
CA GLU A 220 11.01 -8.82 10.95
C GLU A 220 9.82 -9.81 10.93
N PRO A 221 10.04 -11.12 10.82
CA PRO A 221 8.96 -12.10 10.65
C PRO A 221 7.91 -12.08 11.78
N ARG A 222 8.27 -11.56 12.95
CA ARG A 222 7.39 -11.49 14.13
C ARG A 222 6.24 -10.50 13.97
N ILE A 223 6.38 -9.47 13.15
CA ILE A 223 5.29 -8.49 12.97
C ILE A 223 4.23 -8.98 11.99
N PHE A 224 4.57 -9.87 11.04
CA PHE A 224 3.62 -10.33 10.02
C PHE A 224 2.45 -11.07 10.60
N LEU A 225 1.31 -10.97 9.91
CA LEU A 225 0.19 -11.88 10.09
C LEU A 225 0.48 -13.18 9.32
N ASP A 226 0.02 -14.30 9.87
CA ASP A 226 -0.20 -15.52 9.13
C ASP A 226 -1.49 -15.41 8.30
N PRO A 227 -1.60 -16.11 7.17
CA PRO A 227 -2.77 -16.07 6.29
C PRO A 227 -4.11 -16.25 7.01
N TYR A 228 -4.19 -17.12 8.02
CA TYR A 228 -5.42 -17.38 8.75
C TYR A 228 -5.88 -16.19 9.62
N GLU A 229 -4.97 -15.29 10.03
CA GLU A 229 -5.29 -14.13 10.88
C GLU A 229 -6.13 -13.08 10.15
N VAL A 230 -6.29 -13.18 8.83
CA VAL A 230 -7.27 -12.36 8.09
C VAL A 230 -8.69 -12.58 8.61
N LEU A 231 -8.99 -13.75 9.19
CA LEU A 231 -10.26 -14.04 9.83
C LEU A 231 -10.50 -13.19 11.10
N GLU A 232 -9.47 -12.63 11.72
CA GLU A 232 -9.64 -11.64 12.79
C GLU A 232 -9.69 -10.21 12.22
N VAL A 233 -8.86 -9.93 11.22
CA VAL A 233 -8.74 -8.59 10.63
C VAL A 233 -10.05 -8.12 9.99
N LEU A 234 -10.63 -8.93 9.08
CA LEU A 234 -11.75 -8.47 8.25
C LEU A 234 -13.01 -8.12 9.06
N PRO A 235 -13.46 -8.92 10.05
CA PRO A 235 -14.59 -8.53 10.89
C PRO A 235 -14.34 -7.21 11.65
N ARG A 236 -13.14 -7.00 12.20
CA ARG A 236 -12.81 -5.75 12.92
C ARG A 236 -12.82 -4.54 11.99
N LEU A 237 -12.28 -4.69 10.78
CA LEU A 237 -12.37 -3.64 9.76
C LEU A 237 -13.81 -3.37 9.30
N ALA A 238 -14.69 -4.38 9.30
CA ALA A 238 -16.11 -4.19 8.98
C ALA A 238 -16.82 -3.34 10.04
N ARG A 239 -16.59 -3.61 11.35
CA ARG A 239 -17.07 -2.75 12.45
C ARG A 239 -16.56 -1.32 12.31
N LEU A 240 -15.25 -1.15 12.07
CA LEU A 240 -14.62 0.16 11.92
C LEU A 240 -15.08 0.91 10.67
N LYS A 241 -15.43 0.20 9.59
CA LYS A 241 -16.04 0.81 8.40
C LYS A 241 -17.39 1.45 8.74
N ARG A 242 -18.25 0.74 9.47
CA ARG A 242 -19.55 1.27 9.92
C ARG A 242 -19.40 2.44 10.89
N GLU A 243 -18.45 2.35 11.81
CA GLU A 243 -18.15 3.46 12.71
C GLU A 243 -17.61 4.68 11.96
N GLY A 244 -16.72 4.46 10.99
CA GLY A 244 -16.23 5.49 10.09
C GLY A 244 -17.35 6.19 9.31
N GLU A 245 -18.32 5.44 8.78
CA GLU A 245 -19.51 5.99 8.12
C GLU A 245 -20.29 6.93 9.05
N ARG A 246 -20.54 6.52 10.31
CA ARG A 246 -21.24 7.36 11.31
C ARG A 246 -20.48 8.65 11.64
N ARG A 247 -19.15 8.61 11.65
CA ARG A 247 -18.29 9.75 12.01
C ARG A 247 -17.82 10.58 10.81
N GLY A 248 -18.21 10.21 9.59
CA GLY A 248 -17.73 10.86 8.38
C GLY A 248 -16.23 10.64 8.10
N VAL A 249 -15.68 9.51 8.55
CA VAL A 249 -14.31 9.06 8.27
C VAL A 249 -14.36 7.86 7.32
N MET A 250 -13.96 8.07 6.06
CA MET A 250 -13.97 7.01 5.07
C MET A 250 -12.84 6.00 5.32
N LEU A 251 -13.17 4.80 5.80
CA LEU A 251 -12.21 3.68 5.84
C LEU A 251 -12.00 3.13 4.42
N TRP A 252 -10.75 3.10 3.99
CA TRP A 252 -10.33 2.58 2.68
C TRP A 252 -9.46 1.32 2.84
N PRO A 253 -9.96 0.13 2.48
CA PRO A 253 -9.17 -1.09 2.51
C PRO A 253 -8.14 -1.08 1.37
N GLY A 254 -6.87 -1.25 1.72
CA GLY A 254 -5.78 -1.42 0.79
C GLY A 254 -6.00 -2.57 -0.18
N ASN A 255 -5.28 -2.55 -1.30
CA ASN A 255 -5.42 -3.57 -2.32
C ASN A 255 -5.14 -4.98 -1.80
N ASN A 256 -4.36 -5.13 -0.72
CA ASN A 256 -4.00 -6.40 -0.09
C ASN A 256 -4.86 -6.81 1.11
N VAL A 257 -5.97 -6.11 1.37
CA VAL A 257 -6.94 -6.46 2.42
C VAL A 257 -8.17 -7.04 1.73
N GLY A 258 -8.53 -8.31 1.95
CA GLY A 258 -9.64 -8.99 1.26
C GLY A 258 -9.52 -10.52 1.28
N TYR A 259 -10.24 -11.28 0.44
CA TYR A 259 -11.30 -10.89 -0.50
C TYR A 259 -12.44 -11.92 -0.45
N PHE A 260 -13.64 -11.48 -0.89
CA PHE A 260 -14.80 -12.35 -1.14
C PHE A 260 -15.26 -13.17 0.07
N GLY A 261 -15.17 -12.59 1.27
CA GLY A 261 -15.82 -13.12 2.47
C GLY A 261 -17.12 -12.37 2.81
N PRO A 262 -17.79 -12.70 3.93
CA PRO A 262 -19.09 -12.14 4.31
C PRO A 262 -19.10 -10.61 4.44
N PHE A 263 -17.97 -10.02 4.85
CA PHE A 263 -17.85 -8.56 5.01
C PHE A 263 -17.46 -7.80 3.74
N GLU A 264 -17.31 -8.46 2.58
CA GLU A 264 -16.86 -7.81 1.34
C GLU A 264 -17.77 -6.63 0.96
N GLY A 265 -19.09 -6.81 1.04
CA GLY A 265 -20.08 -5.78 0.72
C GLY A 265 -20.09 -4.60 1.71
N VAL A 266 -19.70 -4.82 2.97
CA VAL A 266 -19.55 -3.74 3.95
C VAL A 266 -18.26 -2.97 3.68
N ILE A 267 -17.13 -3.69 3.59
CA ILE A 267 -15.79 -3.12 3.45
C ILE A 267 -15.63 -2.40 2.11
N ARG A 268 -16.36 -2.82 1.07
CA ARG A 268 -16.28 -2.27 -0.30
C ARG A 268 -17.62 -1.84 -0.88
N GLY A 269 -18.59 -1.49 -0.02
CA GLY A 269 -19.88 -0.97 -0.46
C GLY A 269 -19.77 0.29 -1.34
N ASP A 270 -18.69 1.06 -1.19
CA ASP A 270 -18.43 2.27 -2.01
C ASP A 270 -17.98 1.96 -3.44
N TYR A 271 -17.65 0.71 -3.77
CA TYR A 271 -17.28 0.31 -5.12
C TYR A 271 -18.54 0.09 -5.95
N ALA A 272 -18.53 0.49 -7.23
CA ALA A 272 -19.69 0.35 -8.12
C ALA A 272 -20.24 -1.10 -8.21
N THR A 273 -19.38 -2.10 -8.04
CA THR A 273 -19.73 -3.52 -8.06
C THR A 273 -20.01 -4.10 -6.67
N GLY A 274 -19.77 -3.35 -5.58
CA GLY A 274 -19.87 -3.83 -4.20
C GLY A 274 -18.76 -4.82 -3.77
N TYR A 275 -17.76 -5.05 -4.61
CA TYR A 275 -16.60 -5.90 -4.34
C TYR A 275 -15.38 -5.43 -5.13
N ARG A 276 -14.19 -5.92 -4.77
CA ARG A 276 -12.97 -5.63 -5.54
C ARG A 276 -12.72 -6.67 -6.64
N GLY A 277 -12.82 -6.24 -7.90
CA GLY A 277 -12.34 -7.02 -9.05
C GLY A 277 -10.82 -7.02 -9.21
N ALA A 278 -10.35 -7.45 -10.37
CA ALA A 278 -8.92 -7.59 -10.68
C ALA A 278 -8.08 -6.30 -10.47
N CYS A 279 -6.82 -6.47 -10.08
CA CYS A 279 -5.88 -5.39 -9.73
C CYS A 279 -5.66 -4.34 -10.84
N GLY A 280 -5.85 -3.05 -10.54
CA GLY A 280 -5.67 -1.95 -11.50
C GLY A 280 -4.22 -1.53 -11.81
N ALA A 281 -3.21 -2.14 -11.18
CA ALA A 281 -1.80 -1.84 -11.43
C ALA A 281 -1.43 -2.07 -12.90
N GLY A 282 -0.74 -1.12 -13.54
CA GLY A 282 -0.44 -1.16 -14.98
C GLY A 282 -1.65 -0.91 -15.90
N ARG A 283 -2.85 -0.69 -15.36
CA ARG A 283 -4.07 -0.32 -16.12
C ARG A 283 -4.57 1.08 -15.76
N MET A 284 -4.54 1.40 -14.47
CA MET A 284 -4.97 2.70 -13.93
C MET A 284 -4.00 3.24 -12.88
N SER A 285 -3.00 2.44 -12.48
CA SER A 285 -1.99 2.86 -11.51
C SER A 285 -0.59 2.76 -12.10
N LEU A 286 0.28 3.67 -11.68
CA LEU A 286 1.68 3.76 -12.08
C LEU A 286 2.54 4.06 -10.84
N GLY A 287 3.69 3.41 -10.74
CA GLY A 287 4.70 3.67 -9.73
C GLY A 287 5.97 4.22 -10.35
N ILE A 288 6.57 5.23 -9.73
CA ILE A 288 7.82 5.84 -10.17
C ILE A 288 8.77 5.95 -8.99
N GLU A 289 10.02 5.51 -9.16
CA GLU A 289 11.09 5.61 -8.17
C GLU A 289 11.92 6.90 -8.35
N ALA A 290 12.68 7.28 -7.33
CA ALA A 290 13.36 8.58 -7.27
C ALA A 290 14.38 8.81 -8.38
N ASN A 291 14.90 7.73 -8.98
CA ASN A 291 15.87 7.74 -10.08
C ASN A 291 15.22 7.70 -11.48
N GLY A 292 13.88 7.70 -11.56
CA GLY A 292 13.11 7.65 -12.80
C GLY A 292 12.73 6.25 -13.27
N ASP A 293 13.00 5.19 -12.49
CA ASP A 293 12.56 3.83 -12.81
C ASP A 293 11.04 3.73 -12.69
N VAL A 294 10.39 3.07 -13.66
CA VAL A 294 8.93 3.01 -13.79
C VAL A 294 8.42 1.58 -13.60
N LYS A 295 7.34 1.43 -12.81
CA LYS A 295 6.67 0.15 -12.51
C LYS A 295 5.16 0.26 -12.66
N GLY A 296 4.49 -0.81 -13.09
CA GLY A 296 3.02 -0.83 -13.16
C GLY A 296 2.35 -0.85 -11.78
N CYS A 297 3.05 -1.34 -10.75
CA CYS A 297 2.64 -1.28 -9.35
C CYS A 297 3.76 -0.58 -8.55
N PRO A 298 3.46 0.46 -7.76
CA PRO A 298 4.49 1.12 -6.94
C PRO A 298 5.10 0.19 -5.91
N SER A 299 4.33 -0.79 -5.43
CA SER A 299 4.74 -1.71 -4.37
C SER A 299 5.47 -2.95 -4.88
N LEU A 300 5.44 -3.29 -6.17
CA LEU A 300 6.13 -4.50 -6.63
C LEU A 300 7.67 -4.33 -6.59
N PRO A 301 8.43 -5.42 -6.38
CA PRO A 301 9.88 -5.35 -6.30
C PRO A 301 10.52 -4.77 -7.55
N SER A 302 11.53 -3.94 -7.37
CA SER A 302 12.18 -3.25 -8.48
C SER A 302 12.88 -4.22 -9.43
N ASP A 303 13.46 -5.31 -8.89
CA ASP A 303 14.23 -6.26 -9.69
C ASP A 303 13.44 -6.90 -10.82
N ALA A 304 12.21 -7.32 -10.52
CA ALA A 304 11.35 -8.04 -11.45
C ALA A 304 10.36 -7.14 -12.22
N TYR A 305 10.06 -5.93 -11.71
CA TYR A 305 8.93 -5.13 -12.23
C TYR A 305 9.28 -3.73 -12.72
N VAL A 306 10.54 -3.26 -12.58
CA VAL A 306 10.97 -2.07 -13.33
C VAL A 306 10.95 -2.39 -14.81
N GLY A 307 10.22 -1.58 -15.55
CA GLY A 307 10.02 -1.75 -16.98
C GLY A 307 10.83 -0.80 -17.85
N GLY A 308 11.62 0.08 -17.26
CA GLY A 308 12.45 1.05 -17.95
C GLY A 308 12.58 2.35 -17.14
N ASN A 309 13.35 3.28 -17.69
CA ASN A 309 13.66 4.56 -17.05
C ASN A 309 13.28 5.74 -17.95
N VAL A 310 12.75 6.81 -17.37
CA VAL A 310 12.28 8.00 -18.09
C VAL A 310 13.40 8.79 -18.79
N ARG A 311 14.67 8.54 -18.45
CA ARG A 311 15.83 9.12 -19.13
C ARG A 311 16.14 8.47 -20.48
N GLU A 312 15.61 7.28 -20.73
CA GLU A 312 15.89 6.51 -21.95
C GLU A 312 14.73 6.53 -22.93
N HIS A 313 13.51 6.54 -22.41
CA HIS A 313 12.31 6.45 -23.21
C HIS A 313 11.25 7.44 -22.71
N PRO A 314 10.49 8.05 -23.62
CA PRO A 314 9.27 8.77 -23.24
C PRO A 314 8.36 7.89 -22.38
N LEU A 315 7.69 8.49 -21.40
CA LEU A 315 6.82 7.77 -20.46
C LEU A 315 5.70 7.00 -21.17
N VAL A 316 5.17 7.54 -22.27
CA VAL A 316 4.15 6.87 -23.09
C VAL A 316 4.67 5.56 -23.66
N ASP A 317 5.91 5.51 -24.13
CA ASP A 317 6.53 4.29 -24.65
C ASP A 317 6.74 3.27 -23.53
N LEU A 318 7.17 3.71 -22.34
CA LEU A 318 7.25 2.83 -21.17
C LEU A 318 5.87 2.25 -20.83
N TRP A 319 4.83 3.09 -20.72
CA TRP A 319 3.47 2.68 -20.38
C TRP A 319 2.86 1.70 -21.38
N GLU A 320 3.07 1.94 -22.67
CA GLU A 320 2.44 1.16 -23.73
C GLU A 320 3.25 -0.07 -24.10
N ARG A 321 4.59 -0.01 -24.10
CA ARG A 321 5.47 -1.01 -24.73
C ARG A 321 6.37 -1.76 -23.77
N SER A 322 6.43 -1.37 -22.50
CA SER A 322 7.21 -2.10 -21.50
C SER A 322 6.52 -3.39 -21.04
N ARG A 323 7.19 -4.53 -21.25
CA ARG A 323 6.65 -5.85 -20.88
C ARG A 323 6.36 -5.98 -19.36
N PRO A 324 7.25 -5.57 -18.43
CA PRO A 324 6.94 -5.61 -16.99
C PRO A 324 5.71 -4.82 -16.57
N LEU A 325 5.36 -3.73 -17.27
CA LEU A 325 4.17 -2.93 -16.96
C LEU A 325 2.85 -3.59 -17.40
N ARG A 326 2.90 -4.52 -18.35
CA ARG A 326 1.71 -5.21 -18.92
C ARG A 326 1.20 -6.38 -18.08
N PHE A 327 1.82 -6.67 -16.93
CA PHE A 327 1.58 -7.91 -16.16
C PHE A 327 0.13 -8.19 -15.74
N THR A 328 -0.72 -7.16 -15.57
CA THR A 328 -2.17 -7.33 -15.31
C THR A 328 -3.03 -7.26 -16.57
N ARG A 329 -2.53 -6.61 -17.63
CA ARG A 329 -3.20 -6.56 -18.95
C ARG A 329 -3.17 -7.94 -19.62
N ASP A 330 -2.09 -8.66 -19.38
CA ASP A 330 -1.84 -9.99 -19.95
C ASP A 330 -2.38 -11.13 -19.07
N LEU A 331 -2.83 -10.84 -17.85
CA LEU A 331 -3.17 -11.87 -16.86
C LEU A 331 -4.47 -12.59 -17.19
N ALA A 332 -4.37 -13.90 -17.40
CA ALA A 332 -5.48 -14.81 -17.62
C ALA A 332 -5.78 -15.68 -16.38
N VAL A 333 -6.94 -16.34 -16.38
CA VAL A 333 -7.31 -17.29 -15.30
C VAL A 333 -6.36 -18.49 -15.26
N HIS A 334 -5.86 -18.95 -16.41
CA HIS A 334 -4.93 -20.08 -16.48
C HIS A 334 -3.53 -19.75 -15.95
N ASP A 335 -3.22 -18.48 -15.71
CA ASP A 335 -1.96 -18.06 -15.06
C ASP A 335 -2.03 -18.14 -13.53
N LEU A 336 -3.23 -18.36 -12.97
CA LEU A 336 -3.43 -18.47 -11.53
C LEU A 336 -2.88 -19.80 -11.01
N LYS A 337 -2.45 -19.80 -9.76
CA LYS A 337 -1.74 -20.92 -9.12
C LYS A 337 -2.40 -21.29 -7.80
N GLY A 338 -1.96 -22.41 -7.23
CA GLY A 338 -2.37 -22.85 -5.90
C GLY A 338 -3.88 -22.86 -5.71
N PHE A 339 -4.36 -22.25 -4.63
CA PHE A 339 -5.79 -22.16 -4.31
C PHE A 339 -6.56 -21.35 -5.37
N CYS A 340 -5.92 -20.32 -5.92
CA CYS A 340 -6.58 -19.41 -6.86
C CYS A 340 -6.87 -20.04 -8.23
N ALA A 341 -6.12 -21.09 -8.62
CA ALA A 341 -6.29 -21.78 -9.91
C ALA A 341 -7.66 -22.48 -10.05
N THR A 342 -8.22 -22.95 -8.93
CA THR A 342 -9.51 -23.65 -8.90
C THR A 342 -10.59 -22.87 -8.16
N CYS A 343 -10.31 -21.61 -7.80
CA CYS A 343 -11.21 -20.78 -7.01
C CYS A 343 -12.44 -20.36 -7.83
N TYR A 344 -13.61 -20.40 -7.18
CA TYR A 344 -14.88 -19.95 -7.75
C TYR A 344 -14.82 -18.50 -8.29
N TYR A 345 -14.09 -17.60 -7.60
CA TYR A 345 -13.96 -16.18 -7.95
C TYR A 345 -12.79 -15.88 -8.91
N ALA A 346 -12.15 -16.89 -9.51
CA ALA A 346 -10.91 -16.71 -10.27
C ALA A 346 -11.05 -15.71 -11.43
N HIS A 347 -12.20 -15.69 -12.10
CA HIS A 347 -12.44 -14.85 -13.27
C HIS A 347 -12.52 -13.35 -12.90
N GLU A 348 -13.18 -13.02 -11.79
CA GLU A 348 -13.38 -11.65 -11.29
C GLU A 348 -12.16 -11.15 -10.50
N CYS A 349 -11.63 -12.00 -9.62
CA CYS A 349 -10.57 -11.64 -8.67
C CYS A 349 -9.19 -11.60 -9.31
N ARG A 350 -8.90 -12.56 -10.22
CA ARG A 350 -7.57 -12.76 -10.82
C ARG A 350 -6.43 -12.92 -9.81
N GLY A 351 -6.69 -13.62 -8.70
CA GLY A 351 -5.65 -13.98 -7.71
C GLY A 351 -5.32 -12.90 -6.66
N GLY A 352 -6.16 -11.87 -6.52
CA GLY A 352 -6.02 -10.84 -5.49
C GLY A 352 -4.78 -9.94 -5.69
N CYS A 353 -4.17 -9.48 -4.60
CA CYS A 353 -2.99 -8.61 -4.67
C CYS A 353 -1.76 -9.39 -5.17
N HIS A 354 -1.32 -9.05 -6.38
CA HIS A 354 -0.08 -9.55 -6.97
C HIS A 354 1.18 -9.13 -6.22
N TRP A 355 1.16 -7.97 -5.55
CA TRP A 355 2.26 -7.56 -4.70
C TRP A 355 2.42 -8.51 -3.52
N THR A 356 1.34 -8.76 -2.78
CA THR A 356 1.37 -9.63 -1.61
C THR A 356 1.79 -11.06 -1.95
N SER A 357 1.23 -11.65 -3.02
CA SER A 357 1.65 -12.99 -3.46
C SER A 357 3.13 -13.00 -3.88
N HIS A 358 3.59 -12.03 -4.67
CA HIS A 358 4.95 -12.03 -5.17
C HIS A 358 6.00 -11.80 -4.07
N VAL A 359 5.81 -10.81 -3.18
CA VAL A 359 6.79 -10.55 -2.11
C VAL A 359 6.80 -11.62 -1.02
N LEU A 360 5.79 -12.48 -0.98
CA LEU A 360 5.74 -13.61 -0.05
C LEU A 360 6.27 -14.89 -0.71
N LEU A 361 5.76 -15.25 -1.89
CA LEU A 361 5.98 -16.55 -2.54
C LEU A 361 7.06 -16.51 -3.63
N GLY A 362 7.48 -15.31 -4.07
CA GLY A 362 8.34 -15.12 -5.24
C GLY A 362 7.58 -15.10 -6.57
N GLU A 363 6.27 -15.31 -6.56
CA GLU A 363 5.43 -15.38 -7.76
C GLU A 363 4.02 -14.82 -7.53
N ARG A 364 3.37 -14.44 -8.63
CA ARG A 364 1.99 -13.91 -8.61
C ARG A 364 0.99 -15.04 -8.76
N GLY A 365 -0.26 -14.73 -8.43
CA GLY A 365 -1.42 -15.53 -8.86
C GLY A 365 -1.91 -16.54 -7.85
N ASP A 366 -1.33 -16.58 -6.64
CA ASP A 366 -1.88 -17.29 -5.49
C ASP A 366 -1.72 -16.47 -4.20
N ASN A 367 -2.65 -15.55 -3.91
CA ASN A 367 -2.55 -14.74 -2.70
C ASN A 367 -3.09 -15.51 -1.47
N PRO A 368 -2.26 -15.83 -0.47
CA PRO A 368 -2.72 -16.56 0.71
C PRO A 368 -3.50 -15.68 1.68
N PHE A 369 -3.32 -14.35 1.65
CA PHE A 369 -4.08 -13.40 2.48
C PHE A 369 -5.43 -13.08 1.84
N CYS A 370 -6.26 -14.12 1.71
CA CYS A 370 -7.59 -14.04 1.12
C CYS A 370 -8.65 -14.56 2.11
N HIS A 371 -9.62 -13.72 2.44
CA HIS A 371 -10.71 -14.04 3.35
C HIS A 371 -11.49 -15.30 2.93
N HIS A 372 -11.91 -15.40 1.67
CA HIS A 372 -12.58 -16.60 1.16
C HIS A 372 -11.75 -17.87 1.34
N ARG A 373 -10.46 -17.83 0.97
CA ARG A 373 -9.52 -18.96 1.13
C ARG A 373 -9.43 -19.38 2.59
N ALA A 374 -9.23 -18.43 3.50
CA ALA A 374 -9.14 -18.72 4.93
C ALA A 374 -10.44 -19.32 5.49
N LEU A 375 -11.62 -18.91 5.00
CA LEU A 375 -12.92 -19.47 5.39
C LEU A 375 -13.11 -20.91 4.89
N GLU A 376 -12.73 -21.23 3.66
CA GLU A 376 -12.79 -22.62 3.16
C GLU A 376 -11.88 -23.54 4.00
N LEU A 377 -10.67 -23.09 4.30
CA LEU A 377 -9.74 -23.84 5.15
C LEU A 377 -10.26 -24.00 6.59
N LEU A 378 -10.92 -22.97 7.15
CA LEU A 378 -11.58 -23.06 8.44
C LEU A 378 -12.65 -24.17 8.46
N ARG A 379 -13.45 -24.31 7.40
CA ARG A 379 -14.46 -25.38 7.25
C ARG A 379 -13.81 -26.76 7.17
N GLU A 380 -12.67 -26.86 6.51
CA GLU A 380 -11.85 -28.08 6.45
C GLU A 380 -11.12 -28.39 7.78
N GLY A 381 -11.17 -27.48 8.76
CA GLY A 381 -10.51 -27.66 10.05
C GLY A 381 -8.99 -27.50 10.01
N VAL A 382 -8.46 -26.79 9.00
CA VAL A 382 -7.03 -26.53 8.83
C VAL A 382 -6.76 -25.03 8.68
N ARG A 383 -5.54 -24.60 8.97
CA ARG A 383 -5.11 -23.20 8.79
C ARG A 383 -3.78 -23.11 8.06
N GLU A 384 -3.59 -22.00 7.36
CA GLU A 384 -2.35 -21.70 6.66
C GLU A 384 -1.50 -20.72 7.44
N ARG A 385 -0.22 -21.05 7.53
CA ARG A 385 0.83 -20.24 8.15
C ARG A 385 2.00 -20.08 7.21
N VAL A 386 2.82 -19.08 7.46
CA VAL A 386 4.01 -18.81 6.65
C VAL A 386 5.28 -19.02 7.45
N ARG A 387 6.31 -19.53 6.78
CA ARG A 387 7.66 -19.56 7.34
C ARG A 387 8.67 -19.07 6.32
N CYS A 388 9.62 -18.26 6.79
CA CYS A 388 10.67 -17.73 5.96
C CYS A 388 11.59 -18.87 5.49
N VAL A 389 11.82 -18.96 4.19
CA VAL A 389 12.73 -19.93 3.57
C VAL A 389 13.95 -19.28 2.96
N GLU A 390 13.88 -17.98 2.67
CA GLU A 390 14.97 -17.21 2.08
C GLU A 390 14.92 -15.77 2.59
N ALA A 391 16.04 -15.28 3.10
CA ALA A 391 16.13 -13.91 3.60
C ALA A 391 16.22 -12.90 2.44
N ALA A 392 15.75 -11.68 2.69
CA ALA A 392 15.86 -10.60 1.73
C ALA A 392 17.33 -10.18 1.51
N PRO A 393 17.71 -9.76 0.29
CA PRO A 393 19.10 -9.39 -0.04
C PRO A 393 19.60 -8.11 0.66
N GLY A 394 18.70 -7.27 1.18
CA GLY A 394 18.98 -6.00 1.82
C GLY A 394 18.94 -4.79 0.87
N LEU A 395 18.23 -4.86 -0.26
CA LEU A 395 18.15 -3.79 -1.26
C LEU A 395 16.81 -3.03 -1.18
N PRO A 396 16.73 -1.76 -1.61
CA PRO A 396 15.45 -1.07 -1.75
C PRO A 396 14.44 -1.88 -2.56
N PHE A 397 13.20 -1.94 -2.07
CA PHE A 397 12.11 -2.72 -2.66
C PHE A 397 12.40 -4.21 -2.85
N ASP A 398 13.32 -4.78 -2.06
CA ASP A 398 13.51 -6.22 -2.03
C ASP A 398 12.42 -6.94 -1.23
N HIS A 399 12.51 -8.26 -1.17
CA HIS A 399 11.63 -9.08 -0.36
C HIS A 399 12.34 -10.36 0.07
N ALA A 400 11.81 -11.00 1.11
CA ALA A 400 12.19 -12.36 1.48
C ALA A 400 11.28 -13.35 0.74
N ARG A 401 11.61 -14.65 0.81
CA ARG A 401 10.72 -15.71 0.34
C ARG A 401 10.23 -16.53 1.53
N TYR A 402 8.94 -16.78 1.52
CA TYR A 402 8.21 -17.57 2.49
C TYR A 402 7.53 -18.72 1.76
N GLU A 403 7.30 -19.80 2.49
CA GLU A 403 6.41 -20.86 2.04
C GLU A 403 5.18 -20.95 2.96
N VAL A 404 4.05 -21.28 2.36
CA VAL A 404 2.81 -21.54 3.06
C VAL A 404 2.76 -23.01 3.46
N TYR A 405 2.50 -23.28 4.74
CA TYR A 405 2.27 -24.62 5.23
C TYR A 405 0.93 -24.69 5.96
N ARG A 406 0.34 -25.89 6.01
CA ARG A 406 -0.95 -26.14 6.65
C ARG A 406 -0.77 -26.90 7.95
N GLU A 407 -1.57 -26.56 8.94
CA GLU A 407 -1.69 -27.30 10.20
C GLU A 407 -3.16 -27.43 10.63
N PRO A 408 -3.51 -28.44 11.44
CA PRO A 408 -4.85 -28.54 12.02
C PRO A 408 -5.20 -27.30 12.83
N TRP A 409 -6.47 -26.87 12.77
CA TRP A 409 -6.94 -25.74 13.56
C TRP A 409 -7.21 -26.16 15.01
N PRO A 410 -6.63 -25.51 16.03
CA PRO A 410 -6.95 -25.79 17.43
C PRO A 410 -8.44 -25.52 17.74
N ALA A 411 -9.17 -26.51 18.25
CA ALA A 411 -10.63 -26.42 18.42
C ALA A 411 -11.10 -25.19 19.22
N SER A 412 -10.34 -24.79 20.24
CA SER A 412 -10.63 -23.59 21.06
C SER A 412 -10.53 -22.29 20.27
N GLU A 413 -9.51 -22.14 19.42
CA GLU A 413 -9.31 -20.97 18.58
C GLU A 413 -10.35 -20.89 17.46
N ARG A 414 -10.71 -22.05 16.89
CA ARG A 414 -11.73 -22.14 15.84
C ARG A 414 -13.07 -21.57 16.31
N ALA A 415 -13.54 -22.02 17.47
CA ALA A 415 -14.81 -21.57 18.02
C ALA A 415 -14.81 -20.07 18.34
N ALA A 416 -13.67 -19.49 18.70
CA ALA A 416 -13.56 -18.04 18.93
C ALA A 416 -13.71 -17.24 17.63
N ILE A 417 -13.08 -17.68 16.54
CA ILE A 417 -13.22 -17.05 15.23
C ILE A 417 -14.66 -17.16 14.70
N GLU A 418 -15.28 -18.33 14.80
CA GLU A 418 -16.67 -18.54 14.38
C GLU A 418 -17.64 -17.62 15.15
N ARG A 419 -17.45 -17.45 16.46
CA ARG A 419 -18.23 -16.50 17.27
C ARG A 419 -18.01 -15.06 16.83
N LEU A 420 -16.76 -14.64 16.64
CA LEU A 420 -16.44 -13.28 16.19
C LEU A 420 -17.14 -12.96 14.86
N HIS A 421 -17.13 -13.89 13.91
CA HIS A 421 -17.79 -13.69 12.61
C HIS A 421 -19.30 -13.58 12.78
N ALA A 422 -19.93 -14.49 13.52
CA ALA A 422 -21.37 -14.46 13.76
C ALA A 422 -21.82 -13.16 14.46
N GLU A 423 -21.06 -12.70 15.47
CA GLU A 423 -21.32 -11.43 16.17
C GLU A 423 -21.23 -10.23 15.21
N VAL A 424 -20.14 -10.13 14.45
CA VAL A 424 -19.92 -8.99 13.55
C VAL A 424 -20.89 -9.00 12.37
N GLU A 425 -21.22 -10.16 11.82
CA GLU A 425 -22.24 -10.28 10.78
C GLU A 425 -23.59 -9.78 11.30
N ALA A 426 -24.00 -10.17 12.51
CA ALA A 426 -25.24 -9.68 13.11
C ALA A 426 -25.24 -8.15 13.33
N GLU A 427 -24.09 -7.56 13.68
CA GLU A 427 -23.94 -6.11 13.88
C GLU A 427 -23.89 -5.30 12.58
N THR A 428 -23.30 -5.85 11.51
CA THR A 428 -22.96 -5.11 10.29
C THR A 428 -23.85 -5.41 9.08
N CYS A 429 -24.50 -6.58 9.08
CA CYS A 429 -25.47 -7.03 8.07
C CYS A 429 -26.90 -6.79 8.55
N GLY A 430 -27.28 -5.51 8.72
CA GLY A 430 -28.66 -5.05 8.84
C GLY A 430 -28.97 -4.00 7.76
N PRO A 431 -30.25 -3.74 7.41
CA PRO A 431 -30.59 -2.67 6.49
C PRO A 431 -30.11 -1.34 7.08
N PHE A 432 -29.28 -0.63 6.32
CA PHE A 432 -28.88 0.74 6.62
C PHE A 432 -30.12 1.62 6.51
N THR A 433 -30.89 1.73 7.60
CA THR A 433 -31.96 2.72 7.63
C THR A 433 -31.27 4.07 7.69
N ASN A 434 -31.45 4.86 6.64
CA ASN A 434 -30.97 6.24 6.52
C ASN A 434 -31.70 7.19 7.51
N ALA A 435 -32.11 6.69 8.68
CA ALA A 435 -32.98 7.37 9.62
C ALA A 435 -32.23 8.34 10.53
N ASP A 436 -30.94 8.11 10.79
CA ASP A 436 -30.15 8.91 11.76
C ASP A 436 -29.12 9.86 11.10
N ALA A 437 -29.16 10.01 9.78
CA ALA A 437 -28.44 11.08 9.08
C ALA A 437 -29.40 12.25 8.80
N ARG A 438 -29.68 13.07 9.83
CA ARG A 438 -30.27 14.40 9.68
C ARG A 438 -29.41 15.44 10.38
#